data_AF-A0A3D8RLF4-F1
#
_entry.id   AF-A0A3D8RLF4-F1
#
_cell.length_a   1.000
_cell.length_b   1.000
_cell.length_c   1.000
_cell.angle_alpha   90.00
_cell.angle_beta   90.00
_cell.angle_gamma   90.00
#
_symmetry.space_group_name_H-M   'P 1'
#
loop_
_entity.id
_entity.type
_entity.pdbx_description
1 polymer ?
#
loop_
_entity_poly.entity_id
_entity_poly.type
_entity_poly.pdbx_seq_one_letter_code
_entity_poly.pdbx_strand_id
1 'polypeptide(L)'
;MSSGYIQVGAYSALNGVHGIEGWRWLYIICFSCTIPIAAIGFTFLPGTPDHPSGRFLTGSENELAQARMASEKRQASRPLNLPVIKQVLRGWHFWILVIFAFFFSQADGVSSNSGLSLWLKARGNSVESINTITTVSPAVTIVTSIIWRRSSGVALIAVTAGLNIFASVILAIWDVPDGLKYFAFFLSGTADAIAAIIYAWTNEICAGDTEERAVVISSMNTVGNTFGAWLPLFVWKTVDAPRYLIGYNWTIALDVCMLGMLFVLRHFWNREKGQARLSQI
;
A
#
# COMPACT_ATOMS: atom_id res chain seq x y z
N MET A 1 -6.69 10.76 -3.88
CA MET A 1 -6.08 11.88 -4.64
C MET A 1 -7.11 12.84 -5.22
N SER A 2 -8.06 12.37 -6.05
CA SER A 2 -9.12 13.24 -6.57
C SER A 2 -10.05 13.80 -5.47
N SER A 3 -10.18 13.09 -4.35
CA SER A 3 -11.01 13.51 -3.22
C SER A 3 -10.66 14.89 -2.67
N GLY A 4 -9.38 15.27 -2.59
CA GLY A 4 -8.97 16.57 -2.07
C GLY A 4 -9.43 17.74 -2.95
N TYR A 5 -9.22 17.65 -4.27
CA TYR A 5 -9.69 18.66 -5.22
C TYR A 5 -11.21 18.69 -5.36
N ILE A 6 -11.85 17.52 -5.36
CA ILE A 6 -13.33 17.43 -5.37
C ILE A 6 -13.89 18.03 -4.08
N GLN A 7 -13.24 17.81 -2.94
CA GLN A 7 -13.66 18.39 -1.66
C GLN A 7 -13.49 19.91 -1.66
N VAL A 8 -12.39 20.43 -2.22
CA VAL A 8 -12.21 21.87 -2.41
C VAL A 8 -13.31 22.45 -3.31
N GLY A 9 -13.57 21.84 -4.46
CA GLY A 9 -14.63 22.29 -5.38
C GLY A 9 -16.03 22.18 -4.80
N ALA A 10 -16.32 21.11 -4.05
CA ALA A 10 -17.59 20.93 -3.36
C ALA A 10 -17.76 21.94 -2.22
N TYR A 11 -16.69 22.27 -1.50
CA TYR A 11 -16.73 23.25 -0.44
C TYR A 11 -16.83 24.69 -0.96
N SER A 12 -16.20 25.03 -2.08
CA SER A 12 -16.26 26.38 -2.65
C SER A 12 -17.56 26.65 -3.40
N ALA A 13 -18.10 25.67 -4.13
CA ALA A 13 -19.27 25.87 -4.99
C ALA A 13 -20.60 25.37 -4.41
N LEU A 14 -20.58 24.37 -3.51
CA LEU A 14 -21.78 23.67 -3.04
C LEU A 14 -22.02 23.78 -1.52
N ASN A 15 -21.14 24.46 -0.78
CA ASN A 15 -21.32 24.59 0.66
C ASN A 15 -22.57 25.43 1.00
N GLY A 16 -23.49 24.85 1.77
CA GLY A 16 -24.77 25.49 2.12
C GLY A 16 -25.86 25.38 1.04
N VAL A 17 -25.52 24.84 -0.14
CA VAL A 17 -26.52 24.59 -1.20
C VAL A 17 -27.48 23.50 -0.73
N HIS A 18 -28.78 23.79 -0.80
CA HIS A 18 -29.85 22.95 -0.24
C HIS A 18 -29.71 22.66 1.26
N GLY A 19 -29.00 23.50 2.02
CA GLY A 19 -28.76 23.28 3.46
C GLY A 19 -27.80 22.12 3.76
N ILE A 20 -27.04 21.68 2.76
CA ILE A 20 -26.10 20.58 2.87
C ILE A 20 -24.67 21.13 2.98
N GLU A 21 -23.95 20.69 4.00
CA GLU A 21 -22.54 21.00 4.22
C GLU A 21 -21.66 20.44 3.08
N GLY A 22 -20.63 21.18 2.67
CA GLY A 22 -19.76 20.80 1.55
C GLY A 22 -19.11 19.41 1.66
N TRP A 23 -18.86 18.92 2.88
CA TRP A 23 -18.32 17.57 3.08
C TRP A 23 -19.33 16.45 2.76
N ARG A 24 -20.64 16.71 2.89
CA ARG A 24 -21.70 15.74 2.53
C ARG A 24 -21.88 15.66 1.03
N TRP A 25 -21.75 16.80 0.33
CA TRP A 25 -21.74 16.84 -1.13
C TRP A 25 -20.65 15.97 -1.74
N LEU A 26 -19.47 15.90 -1.11
CA LEU A 26 -18.38 15.01 -1.54
C LEU A 26 -18.85 13.54 -1.62
N TYR A 27 -19.56 13.04 -0.61
CA TYR A 27 -20.06 11.66 -0.62
C TYR A 27 -21.07 11.41 -1.74
N ILE A 28 -21.96 12.37 -2.00
CA ILE A 28 -22.97 12.26 -3.07
C ILE A 28 -22.30 12.20 -4.44
N ILE A 29 -21.33 13.10 -4.70
CA ILE A 29 -20.59 13.15 -5.97
C ILE A 29 -19.76 11.88 -6.15
N CYS A 30 -19.05 11.43 -5.12
CA CYS A 30 -18.29 10.19 -5.21
C CYS A 30 -19.20 8.98 -5.49
N PHE A 31 -20.33 8.88 -4.79
CA PHE A 31 -21.28 7.78 -4.99
C PHE A 31 -21.85 7.76 -6.41
N SER A 32 -22.26 8.91 -6.95
CA SER A 32 -22.82 9.02 -8.30
C SER A 32 -21.81 8.66 -9.38
N CYS A 33 -20.52 8.94 -9.19
CA CYS A 33 -19.47 8.49 -10.10
C CYS A 33 -19.16 6.99 -9.97
N THR A 34 -19.25 6.42 -8.76
CA THR A 34 -18.90 5.00 -8.53
C THR A 34 -19.94 4.00 -9.01
N ILE A 35 -21.25 4.32 -8.95
CA ILE A 35 -22.32 3.39 -9.39
C ILE A 35 -22.16 2.98 -10.86
N PRO A 36 -22.01 3.92 -11.83
CA PRO A 36 -21.86 3.55 -13.23
C PRO A 36 -20.60 2.71 -13.47
N ILE A 37 -19.50 3.03 -12.79
CA ILE A 37 -18.25 2.27 -12.89
C ILE A 37 -18.45 0.85 -12.37
N ALA A 38 -19.15 0.66 -11.26
CA ALA A 38 -19.48 -0.65 -10.73
C ALA A 38 -20.38 -1.45 -11.69
N ALA A 39 -21.38 -0.81 -12.31
CA ALA A 39 -22.25 -1.42 -13.31
C ALA A 39 -21.48 -1.84 -14.58
N ILE A 40 -20.52 -1.02 -15.03
CA ILE A 40 -19.61 -1.36 -16.12
C ILE A 40 -18.73 -2.54 -15.71
N GLY A 41 -18.12 -2.51 -14.52
CA GLY A 41 -17.30 -3.61 -14.01
C GLY A 41 -18.06 -4.94 -13.99
N PHE A 42 -19.30 -4.93 -13.50
CA PHE A 42 -20.15 -6.12 -13.46
C PHE A 42 -20.51 -6.66 -14.86
N THR A 43 -20.66 -5.79 -15.86
CA THR A 43 -21.06 -6.21 -17.21
C THR A 43 -19.87 -6.58 -18.10
N PHE A 44 -18.70 -5.97 -17.91
CA PHE A 44 -17.52 -6.11 -18.78
C PHE A 44 -16.39 -7.00 -18.23
N LEU A 45 -16.32 -7.26 -16.92
CA LEU A 45 -15.27 -8.12 -16.38
C LEU A 45 -15.50 -9.59 -16.79
N PRO A 46 -14.60 -10.21 -17.58
CA PRO A 46 -14.70 -11.63 -17.87
C PRO A 46 -14.45 -12.45 -16.61
N GLY A 47 -15.11 -13.61 -16.51
CA GLY A 47 -14.78 -14.63 -15.52
C GLY A 47 -13.33 -15.12 -15.67
N THR A 48 -12.78 -15.71 -14.60
CA THR A 48 -11.44 -16.30 -14.65
C THR A 48 -11.40 -17.49 -15.63
N PRO A 49 -10.24 -17.88 -16.17
CA PRO A 49 -10.15 -19.03 -17.07
C PRO A 49 -10.63 -20.35 -16.45
N ASP A 50 -10.60 -20.42 -15.11
CA ASP A 50 -11.11 -21.55 -14.30
C ASP A 50 -12.65 -21.50 -14.15
N HIS A 51 -13.25 -20.32 -14.27
CA HIS A 51 -14.71 -20.09 -14.25
C HIS A 51 -15.11 -19.18 -15.42
N PRO A 52 -15.08 -19.69 -16.66
CA PRO A 52 -15.32 -18.88 -17.84
C PRO A 52 -16.73 -18.32 -17.83
N SER A 53 -16.85 -16.99 -17.82
CA SER A 53 -18.12 -16.35 -18.16
C SER A 53 -18.29 -16.42 -19.68
N GLY A 54 -19.32 -17.11 -20.17
CA GLY A 54 -19.59 -17.27 -21.62
C GLY A 54 -19.92 -15.98 -22.39
N ARG A 55 -19.66 -14.80 -21.80
CA ARG A 55 -19.97 -13.48 -22.34
C ARG A 55 -18.81 -12.85 -23.14
N PHE A 56 -17.56 -13.29 -22.90
CA PHE A 56 -16.36 -12.65 -23.48
C PHE A 56 -15.40 -13.60 -24.18
N LEU A 57 -15.31 -14.87 -23.77
CA LEU A 57 -14.37 -15.83 -24.33
C LEU A 57 -15.13 -16.98 -24.98
N THR A 58 -14.76 -17.30 -26.22
CA THR A 58 -15.20 -18.52 -26.90
C THR A 58 -14.53 -19.73 -26.25
N GLY A 59 -15.14 -20.92 -26.33
CA GLY A 59 -14.56 -22.15 -25.74
C GLY A 59 -13.11 -22.41 -26.16
N SER A 60 -12.79 -22.20 -27.45
CA SER A 60 -11.43 -22.34 -28.00
C SER A 60 -10.44 -21.31 -27.46
N GLU A 61 -10.89 -20.08 -27.18
CA GLU A 61 -10.05 -19.03 -26.60
C GLU A 61 -9.78 -19.30 -25.12
N ASN A 62 -10.75 -19.88 -24.42
CA ASN A 62 -10.56 -20.29 -23.04
C ASN A 62 -9.57 -21.47 -22.92
N GLU A 63 -9.64 -22.45 -23.83
CA GLU A 63 -8.66 -23.53 -23.91
C GLU A 63 -7.24 -22.99 -24.18
N LEU A 64 -7.10 -22.02 -25.08
CA LEU A 64 -5.83 -21.34 -25.32
C LEU A 64 -5.32 -20.59 -24.08
N ALA A 65 -6.22 -19.95 -23.32
CA ALA A 65 -5.88 -19.26 -22.08
C ALA A 65 -5.42 -20.26 -21.00
N GLN A 66 -6.09 -21.39 -20.85
CA GLN A 66 -5.68 -22.46 -19.93
C GLN A 66 -4.33 -23.08 -20.34
N ALA A 67 -4.10 -23.29 -21.63
CA ALA A 67 -2.81 -23.77 -22.15
C ALA A 67 -1.67 -22.79 -21.84
N ARG A 68 -1.90 -21.48 -21.93
CA ARG A 68 -0.93 -20.45 -21.51
C ARG A 68 -0.63 -20.50 -20.02
N MET A 69 -1.65 -20.61 -19.16
CA MET A 69 -1.44 -20.74 -17.72
C MET A 69 -0.64 -22.00 -17.36
N ALA A 70 -0.95 -23.13 -18.01
CA ALA A 70 -0.21 -24.38 -17.86
C ALA A 70 1.25 -24.24 -18.33
N SER A 71 1.50 -23.52 -19.43
CA SER A 71 2.86 -23.26 -19.93
C SER A 71 3.70 -22.41 -18.97
N GLU A 72 3.06 -21.50 -18.22
CA GLU A 72 3.71 -20.70 -17.16
C GLU A 72 3.84 -21.45 -15.83
N LYS A 73 3.48 -22.75 -15.77
CA LYS A 73 3.44 -23.56 -14.55
C LYS A 73 2.55 -22.97 -13.44
N ARG A 74 1.60 -22.08 -13.78
CA ARG A 74 0.62 -21.59 -12.83
C ARG A 74 -0.44 -22.68 -12.65
N GLN A 75 -0.46 -23.30 -11.47
CA GLN A 75 -1.44 -24.34 -11.18
C GLN A 75 -2.84 -23.72 -11.11
N ALA A 76 -3.83 -24.43 -11.68
CA ALA A 76 -5.24 -24.08 -11.57
C ALA A 76 -5.64 -23.95 -10.09
N SER A 77 -6.47 -22.96 -9.77
CA SER A 77 -6.87 -22.70 -8.38
C SER A 77 -7.60 -23.92 -7.83
N ARG A 78 -7.09 -24.46 -6.72
CA ARG A 78 -7.72 -25.56 -5.99
C ARG A 78 -8.58 -24.98 -4.87
N PRO A 79 -9.65 -25.65 -4.44
CA PRO A 79 -10.39 -25.19 -3.27
C PRO A 79 -9.45 -25.12 -2.06
N LEU A 80 -9.45 -23.96 -1.39
CA LEU A 80 -8.68 -23.70 -0.18
C LEU A 80 -9.10 -24.69 0.92
N ASN A 81 -8.32 -25.76 1.07
CA ASN A 81 -8.55 -26.74 2.11
C ASN A 81 -7.74 -26.40 3.36
N LEU A 82 -8.31 -26.64 4.54
CA LEU A 82 -7.67 -26.44 5.84
C LEU A 82 -6.24 -27.02 5.97
N PRO A 83 -5.91 -28.20 5.40
CA PRO A 83 -4.56 -28.75 5.40
C PRO A 83 -3.56 -27.89 4.61
N VAL A 84 -3.98 -27.32 3.48
CA VAL A 84 -3.14 -26.44 2.65
C VAL A 84 -2.81 -25.17 3.43
N ILE A 85 -3.80 -24.58 4.10
CA ILE A 85 -3.60 -23.41 4.97
C ILE A 85 -2.60 -23.75 6.09
N LYS A 86 -2.75 -24.90 6.76
CA LYS A 86 -1.79 -25.33 7.80
C LYS A 86 -0.38 -25.53 7.28
N GLN A 87 -0.23 -25.99 6.04
CA GLN A 87 1.08 -26.14 5.39
C GLN A 87 1.70 -24.78 5.10
N VAL A 88 0.94 -23.84 4.55
CA VAL A 88 1.39 -22.46 4.27
C VAL A 88 1.81 -21.75 5.56
N LEU A 89 1.03 -21.89 6.64
CA LEU A 89 1.35 -21.31 7.95
C LEU A 89 2.61 -21.89 8.59
N ARG A 90 3.06 -23.08 8.18
CA ARG A 90 4.34 -23.67 8.61
C ARG A 90 5.50 -23.23 7.73
N GLY A 91 5.20 -22.71 6.54
CA GLY A 91 6.18 -22.17 5.61
C GLY A 91 6.84 -20.91 6.16
N TRP A 92 8.13 -20.75 5.87
CA TRP A 92 8.85 -19.54 6.24
C TRP A 92 8.38 -18.33 5.41
N HIS A 93 7.92 -18.56 4.17
CA HIS A 93 7.42 -17.52 3.28
C HIS A 93 6.31 -16.73 3.95
N PHE A 94 5.34 -17.41 4.57
CA PHE A 94 4.24 -16.76 5.29
C PHE A 94 4.74 -15.83 6.40
N TRP A 95 5.52 -16.33 7.34
CA TRP A 95 5.94 -15.52 8.49
C TRP A 95 6.84 -14.36 8.11
N ILE A 96 7.83 -14.58 7.24
CA ILE A 96 8.78 -13.54 6.85
C ILE A 96 8.06 -12.46 6.02
N LEU A 97 7.21 -12.83 5.07
CA LEU A 97 6.51 -11.88 4.20
C LEU A 97 5.43 -11.11 4.96
N VAL A 98 4.67 -11.76 5.87
CA VAL A 98 3.65 -11.09 6.68
C VAL A 98 4.27 -10.12 7.68
N ILE A 99 5.36 -10.52 8.36
CA ILE A 99 6.07 -9.62 9.29
C ILE A 99 6.69 -8.44 8.54
N PHE A 100 7.29 -8.71 7.38
CA PHE A 100 7.85 -7.65 6.53
C PHE A 100 6.77 -6.66 6.05
N ALA A 101 5.60 -7.17 5.63
CA ALA A 101 4.45 -6.35 5.25
C ALA A 101 3.89 -5.54 6.43
N PHE A 102 3.89 -6.11 7.64
CA PHE A 102 3.49 -5.39 8.85
C PHE A 102 4.39 -4.19 9.10
N PHE A 103 5.72 -4.36 9.07
CA PHE A 103 6.65 -3.25 9.28
C PHE A 103 6.48 -2.15 8.23
N PHE A 104 6.35 -2.55 6.96
CA PHE A 104 6.08 -1.62 5.88
C PHE A 104 4.76 -0.85 6.08
N SER A 105 3.66 -1.56 6.31
CA SER A 105 2.31 -0.97 6.43
C SER A 105 2.22 -0.02 7.63
N GLN A 106 2.92 -0.30 8.72
CA GLN A 106 2.89 0.55 9.90
C GLN A 106 3.89 1.72 9.81
N ALA A 107 4.96 1.62 9.02
CA ALA A 107 5.91 2.69 8.79
C ALA A 107 5.30 3.85 7.97
N ASP A 108 4.34 3.56 7.08
CA ASP A 108 3.63 4.57 6.28
C ASP A 108 2.72 5.52 7.11
N GLY A 109 2.63 5.32 8.43
CA GLY A 109 1.80 6.14 9.30
C GLY A 109 2.08 7.65 9.27
N VAL A 110 3.25 8.09 8.81
CA VAL A 110 3.61 9.52 8.68
C VAL A 110 2.80 10.23 7.59
N SER A 111 2.58 9.56 6.45
CA SER A 111 1.87 10.12 5.29
C SER A 111 0.34 10.00 5.47
N SER A 112 -0.09 8.91 6.11
CA SER A 112 -1.49 8.47 6.19
C SER A 112 -2.26 9.03 7.40
N ASN A 113 -1.62 9.40 8.51
CA ASN A 113 -2.32 9.77 9.76
C ASN A 113 -2.56 11.28 9.95
N SER A 114 -2.76 12.04 8.87
CA SER A 114 -3.22 13.44 8.95
C SER A 114 -2.29 14.44 9.67
N GLY A 115 -1.03 14.05 9.95
CA GLY A 115 -0.06 14.91 10.66
C GLY A 115 0.18 16.26 9.97
N LEU A 116 0.34 16.24 8.63
CA LEU A 116 0.47 17.44 7.80
C LEU A 116 -0.79 18.32 7.90
N SER A 117 -1.99 17.75 7.75
CA SER A 117 -3.23 18.51 7.81
C SER A 117 -3.48 19.15 9.18
N LEU A 118 -3.11 18.47 10.26
CA LEU A 118 -3.30 18.99 11.62
C LEU A 118 -2.27 20.07 11.97
N TRP A 119 -1.03 19.93 11.50
CA TRP A 119 -0.03 20.99 11.60
C TRP A 119 -0.44 22.24 10.81
N LEU A 120 -0.97 22.07 9.59
CA LEU A 120 -1.49 23.19 8.80
C LEU A 120 -2.71 23.85 9.45
N LYS A 121 -3.58 23.08 10.11
CA LYS A 121 -4.70 23.58 10.90
C LYS A 121 -4.24 24.36 12.13
N ALA A 122 -3.22 23.89 12.85
CA ALA A 122 -2.63 24.59 13.99
C ALA A 122 -2.01 25.94 13.60
N ARG A 123 -1.56 26.08 12.34
CA ARG A 123 -1.09 27.34 11.75
C ARG A 123 -2.21 28.30 11.31
N GLY A 124 -3.47 27.90 11.37
CA GLY A 124 -4.61 28.74 10.94
C GLY A 124 -4.84 28.79 9.43
N ASN A 125 -4.34 27.82 8.66
CA ASN A 125 -4.63 27.76 7.23
C ASN A 125 -6.10 27.43 6.96
N SER A 126 -6.63 27.94 5.84
CA SER A 126 -7.99 27.63 5.41
C SER A 126 -8.13 26.15 5.04
N VAL A 127 -9.35 25.63 5.14
CA VAL A 127 -9.68 24.23 4.79
C VAL A 127 -9.29 23.92 3.34
N GLU A 128 -9.43 24.90 2.45
CA GLU A 128 -9.05 24.79 1.04
C GLU A 128 -7.52 24.62 0.85
N SER A 129 -6.72 25.44 1.53
CA SER A 129 -5.26 25.34 1.46
C SER A 129 -4.76 24.03 2.07
N ILE A 130 -5.37 23.56 3.18
CA ILE A 130 -5.05 22.28 3.81
C ILE A 130 -5.26 21.12 2.83
N ASN A 131 -6.43 21.06 2.20
CA ASN A 131 -6.77 19.98 1.25
C ASN A 131 -5.86 20.01 0.01
N THR A 132 -5.52 21.20 -0.49
CA THR A 132 -4.64 21.37 -1.66
C THR A 132 -3.22 20.92 -1.34
N ILE A 133 -2.64 21.38 -0.23
CA ILE A 133 -1.26 21.04 0.16
C ILE A 133 -1.14 19.55 0.50
N THR A 134 -2.12 18.96 1.17
CA THR A 134 -2.09 17.54 1.52
C THR A 134 -2.15 16.64 0.28
N THR A 135 -2.71 17.13 -0.83
CA THR A 135 -2.77 16.38 -2.09
C THR A 135 -1.42 16.24 -2.79
N VAL A 136 -0.42 17.04 -2.40
CA VAL A 136 0.94 16.97 -2.95
C VAL A 136 1.65 15.68 -2.55
N SER A 137 1.43 15.17 -1.32
CA SER A 137 2.12 13.95 -0.85
C SER A 137 1.82 12.72 -1.72
N PRO A 138 0.54 12.37 -2.01
CA PRO A 138 0.23 11.30 -2.96
C PRO A 138 0.73 11.54 -4.40
N ALA A 139 0.87 12.80 -4.83
CA ALA A 139 1.43 13.10 -6.16
C ALA A 139 2.91 12.74 -6.24
N VAL A 140 3.66 12.99 -5.16
CA VAL A 140 5.05 12.54 -5.03
C VAL A 140 5.14 11.00 -5.06
N THR A 141 4.20 10.31 -4.41
CA THR A 141 4.10 8.84 -4.47
C THR A 141 3.94 8.32 -5.89
N ILE A 142 3.10 8.94 -6.72
CA ILE A 142 2.93 8.52 -8.13
C ILE A 142 4.22 8.72 -8.91
N VAL A 143 4.81 9.91 -8.82
CA VAL A 143 6.02 10.25 -9.58
C VAL A 143 7.16 9.30 -9.21
N THR A 144 7.35 9.04 -7.92
CA THR A 144 8.34 8.08 -7.45
C THR A 144 8.00 6.65 -7.89
N SER A 145 6.75 6.21 -7.81
CA SER A 145 6.33 4.88 -8.31
C SER A 145 6.68 4.68 -9.80
N ILE A 146 6.53 5.71 -10.63
CA ILE A 146 6.86 5.66 -12.06
C ILE A 146 8.38 5.58 -12.26
N ILE A 147 9.15 6.42 -11.56
CA ILE A 147 10.61 6.42 -11.67
C ILE A 147 11.20 5.08 -11.18
N TRP A 148 10.60 4.50 -10.13
CA TRP A 148 11.06 3.28 -9.48
C TRP A 148 10.72 2.03 -10.31
N ARG A 149 9.74 2.12 -11.22
CA ARG A 149 9.35 1.01 -12.13
C ARG A 149 10.53 0.41 -12.89
N ARG A 150 11.52 1.23 -13.26
CA ARG A 150 12.68 0.79 -14.06
C ARG A 150 13.76 0.09 -13.22
N SER A 151 13.69 0.21 -11.90
CA SER A 151 14.69 -0.30 -10.97
C SER A 151 14.02 -1.31 -10.04
N SER A 152 14.15 -2.61 -10.33
CA SER A 152 13.65 -3.67 -9.45
C SER A 152 14.81 -4.20 -8.61
N GLY A 153 15.02 -3.64 -7.41
CA GLY A 153 16.13 -4.05 -6.58
C GLY A 153 15.93 -3.85 -5.08
N VAL A 154 16.52 -4.76 -4.29
CA VAL A 154 16.63 -4.67 -2.82
C VAL A 154 17.15 -3.28 -2.39
N ALA A 155 18.09 -2.73 -3.17
CA ALA A 155 18.70 -1.44 -2.89
C ALA A 155 17.69 -0.29 -2.89
N LEU A 156 16.64 -0.40 -3.69
CA LEU A 156 15.63 0.65 -3.83
C LEU A 156 14.72 0.72 -2.60
N ILE A 157 14.34 -0.44 -2.06
CA ILE A 157 13.63 -0.56 -0.78
C ILE A 157 14.49 0.02 0.35
N ALA A 158 15.79 -0.30 0.35
CA ALA A 158 16.70 0.23 1.37
C ALA A 158 16.88 1.75 1.28
N VAL A 159 17.02 2.30 0.07
CA VAL A 159 17.15 3.75 -0.16
C VAL A 159 15.89 4.49 0.28
N THR A 160 14.72 3.99 -0.09
CA THR A 160 13.44 4.62 0.26
C THR A 160 13.12 4.53 1.74
N ALA A 161 13.42 3.41 2.40
CA ALA A 161 13.39 3.31 3.85
C ALA A 161 14.34 4.33 4.52
N GLY A 162 15.55 4.49 3.98
CA GLY A 162 16.49 5.51 4.44
C GLY A 162 15.98 6.94 4.28
N LEU A 163 15.31 7.25 3.16
CA LEU A 163 14.66 8.54 2.94
C LEU A 163 13.50 8.78 3.93
N ASN A 164 12.72 7.75 4.25
CA ASN A 164 11.63 7.85 5.23
C ASN A 164 12.15 8.02 6.66
N ILE A 165 13.22 7.32 7.04
CA ILE A 165 13.92 7.53 8.31
C ILE A 165 14.40 8.98 8.39
N PHE A 166 15.05 9.48 7.34
CA PHE A 166 15.54 10.87 7.30
C PHE A 166 14.42 11.89 7.46
N ALA A 167 13.31 11.71 6.73
CA ALA A 167 12.11 12.54 6.86
C ALA A 167 11.54 12.50 8.29
N SER A 168 11.44 11.31 8.87
CA SER A 168 10.89 11.12 10.22
C SER A 168 11.79 11.74 11.30
N VAL A 169 13.11 11.68 11.16
CA VAL A 169 14.06 12.32 12.09
C VAL A 169 13.91 13.84 12.06
N ILE A 170 13.80 14.45 10.89
CA ILE A 170 13.57 15.90 10.75
C ILE A 170 12.27 16.30 11.48
N LEU A 171 11.20 15.53 11.28
CA LEU A 171 9.91 15.79 11.90
C LEU A 171 9.92 15.54 13.42
N ALA A 172 10.73 14.60 13.91
CA ALA A 172 10.94 14.38 15.34
C ALA A 172 11.67 15.56 16.02
N ILE A 173 12.69 16.13 15.37
CA ILE A 173 13.41 17.30 15.89
C ILE A 173 12.46 18.50 16.02
N TRP A 174 11.58 18.70 15.02
CA TRP A 174 10.52 19.72 14.94
C TRP A 174 10.99 21.19 14.91
N ASP A 175 12.12 21.51 15.54
CA ASP A 175 12.74 22.83 15.51
C ASP A 175 13.61 23.00 14.25
N VAL A 176 12.93 23.11 13.11
CA VAL A 176 13.54 23.28 11.79
C VAL A 176 12.75 24.29 10.96
N PRO A 177 13.37 24.92 9.94
CA PRO A 177 12.67 25.85 9.06
C PRO A 177 11.43 25.22 8.42
N ASP A 178 10.38 26.01 8.22
CA ASP A 178 9.11 25.51 7.68
C ASP A 178 9.28 24.79 6.33
N GLY A 179 10.17 25.30 5.46
CA GLY A 179 10.48 24.65 4.18
C GLY A 179 11.01 23.23 4.34
N LEU A 180 11.78 22.97 5.41
CA LEU A 180 12.31 21.64 5.70
C LEU A 180 11.23 20.69 6.25
N LYS A 181 10.23 21.22 6.95
CA LYS A 181 9.04 20.45 7.38
C LYS A 181 8.21 20.02 6.19
N TYR A 182 7.93 20.94 5.26
CA TYR A 182 7.23 20.60 4.00
C TYR A 182 7.99 19.55 3.20
N PHE A 183 9.30 19.73 3.07
CA PHE A 183 10.16 18.76 2.39
C PHE A 183 10.10 17.39 3.05
N ALA A 184 10.19 17.30 4.38
CA ALA A 184 10.11 16.04 5.10
C ALA A 184 8.74 15.35 4.95
N PHE A 185 7.63 16.10 5.04
CA PHE A 185 6.29 15.54 4.81
C PHE A 185 6.12 15.01 3.39
N PHE A 186 6.60 15.74 2.37
CA PHE A 186 6.52 15.28 0.98
C PHE A 186 7.48 14.12 0.67
N LEU A 187 8.66 14.13 1.30
CA LEU A 187 9.63 13.05 1.17
C LEU A 187 9.10 11.74 1.76
N SER A 188 8.35 11.79 2.86
CA SER A 188 7.71 10.60 3.43
C SER A 188 6.72 9.95 2.46
N GLY A 189 6.05 10.73 1.60
CA GLY A 189 5.19 10.20 0.53
C GLY A 189 5.90 9.29 -0.47
N THR A 190 7.24 9.35 -0.56
CA THR A 190 8.04 8.43 -1.41
C THR A 190 8.07 7.00 -0.86
N ALA A 191 7.83 6.81 0.44
CA ALA A 191 7.84 5.49 1.07
C ALA A 191 6.65 4.62 0.63
N ASP A 192 5.49 5.23 0.40
CA ASP A 192 4.27 4.52 -0.01
C ASP A 192 4.42 3.87 -1.41
N ALA A 193 5.28 4.43 -2.27
CA ALA A 193 5.57 3.87 -3.60
C ALA A 193 6.17 2.45 -3.56
N ILE A 194 6.77 2.07 -2.43
CA ILE A 194 7.39 0.76 -2.24
C ILE A 194 6.34 -0.35 -2.15
N ALA A 195 5.09 -0.05 -1.75
CA ALA A 195 4.02 -1.04 -1.57
C ALA A 195 3.91 -1.97 -2.79
N ALA A 196 3.82 -1.37 -3.97
CA ALA A 196 3.68 -2.09 -5.23
C ALA A 196 4.86 -3.05 -5.49
N ILE A 197 6.08 -2.66 -5.11
CA ILE A 197 7.30 -3.46 -5.28
C ILE A 197 7.26 -4.66 -4.33
N ILE A 198 6.87 -4.46 -3.07
CA ILE A 198 6.78 -5.53 -2.06
C ILE A 198 5.75 -6.57 -2.48
N TYR A 199 4.56 -6.15 -2.90
CA TYR A 199 3.54 -7.07 -3.38
C TYR A 199 3.97 -7.78 -4.67
N ALA A 200 4.66 -7.11 -5.60
CA ALA A 200 5.22 -7.75 -6.79
C ALA A 200 6.23 -8.85 -6.42
N TRP A 201 7.14 -8.57 -5.49
CA TRP A 201 8.09 -9.58 -5.00
C TRP A 201 7.42 -10.72 -4.27
N THR A 202 6.42 -10.44 -3.45
CA THR A 202 5.65 -11.50 -2.78
C THR A 202 4.99 -12.42 -3.82
N ASN A 203 4.46 -11.85 -4.92
CA ASN A 203 3.93 -12.63 -6.03
C ASN A 203 4.99 -13.49 -6.73
N GLU A 204 6.22 -12.98 -6.89
CA GLU A 204 7.34 -13.74 -7.46
C GLU A 204 7.84 -14.84 -6.53
N ILE A 205 7.88 -14.57 -5.22
CA ILE A 205 8.35 -15.51 -4.19
C ILE A 205 7.39 -16.69 -4.07
N CYS A 206 6.09 -16.41 -4.02
CA CYS A 206 5.06 -17.44 -3.96
C CYS A 206 4.60 -17.90 -5.35
N ALA A 207 5.40 -17.69 -6.42
CA ALA A 207 4.98 -18.08 -7.77
C ALA A 207 4.84 -19.60 -7.97
N GLY A 208 5.46 -20.42 -7.10
CA GLY A 208 5.41 -21.88 -7.17
C GLY A 208 4.09 -22.51 -6.75
N ASP A 209 3.30 -21.84 -5.90
CA ASP A 209 2.01 -22.34 -5.40
C ASP A 209 0.98 -21.19 -5.35
N THR A 210 -0.08 -21.34 -6.15
CA THR A 210 -1.17 -20.37 -6.26
C THR A 210 -1.89 -20.17 -4.94
N GLU A 211 -2.07 -21.23 -4.14
CA GLU A 211 -2.81 -21.19 -2.88
C GLU A 211 -1.98 -20.52 -1.79
N GLU A 212 -0.68 -20.84 -1.72
CA GLU A 212 0.25 -20.16 -0.83
C GLU A 212 0.28 -18.66 -1.10
N ARG A 213 0.41 -18.27 -2.36
CA ARG A 213 0.42 -16.86 -2.77
C ARG A 213 -0.86 -16.14 -2.34
N ALA A 214 -2.02 -16.75 -2.57
CA ALA A 214 -3.30 -16.16 -2.20
C ALA A 214 -3.42 -15.94 -0.68
N VAL A 215 -3.04 -16.96 0.11
CA VAL A 215 -3.06 -16.90 1.58
C VAL A 215 -2.07 -15.86 2.12
N VAL A 216 -0.85 -15.81 1.59
CA VAL A 216 0.19 -14.87 2.03
C VAL A 216 -0.22 -13.44 1.71
N ILE A 217 -0.62 -13.13 0.48
CA ILE A 217 -0.98 -11.77 0.07
C ILE A 217 -2.22 -11.27 0.83
N SER A 218 -3.25 -12.11 0.97
CA SER A 218 -4.44 -11.75 1.75
C SER A 218 -4.08 -11.48 3.20
N SER A 219 -3.26 -12.34 3.82
CA SER A 219 -2.83 -12.17 5.20
C SER A 219 -1.98 -10.91 5.42
N MET A 220 -1.06 -10.59 4.50
CA MET A 220 -0.29 -9.35 4.53
C MET A 220 -1.20 -8.12 4.59
N ASN A 221 -2.24 -8.10 3.74
CA ASN A 221 -3.18 -7.00 3.69
C ASN A 221 -4.11 -6.96 4.91
N THR A 222 -4.61 -8.10 5.37
CA THR A 222 -5.45 -8.20 6.57
C THR A 222 -4.69 -7.75 7.80
N VAL A 223 -3.45 -8.19 8.00
CA VAL A 223 -2.62 -7.77 9.13
C VAL A 223 -2.36 -6.26 9.06
N GLY A 224 -1.92 -5.74 7.91
CA GLY A 224 -1.70 -4.29 7.74
C GLY A 224 -2.92 -3.45 8.10
N ASN A 225 -4.10 -3.80 7.58
CA ASN A 225 -5.33 -3.07 7.90
C ASN A 225 -5.80 -3.26 9.35
N THR A 226 -5.64 -4.47 9.91
CA THR A 226 -6.05 -4.78 11.29
C THR A 226 -5.29 -3.93 12.29
N PHE A 227 -3.96 -3.85 12.14
CA PHE A 227 -3.13 -3.02 13.01
C PHE A 227 -3.25 -1.54 12.67
N GLY A 228 -3.47 -1.19 11.39
CA GLY A 228 -3.79 0.17 10.96
C GLY A 228 -5.05 0.76 11.60
N ALA A 229 -6.02 -0.06 12.01
CA ALA A 229 -7.26 0.43 12.61
C ALA A 229 -7.10 0.98 14.04
N TRP A 230 -6.25 0.37 14.87
CA TRP A 230 -6.16 0.70 16.30
C TRP A 230 -4.79 1.24 16.73
N LEU A 231 -3.71 0.82 16.07
CA LEU A 231 -2.34 1.19 16.47
C LEU A 231 -2.07 2.70 16.32
N PRO A 232 -2.57 3.38 15.26
CA PRO A 232 -2.45 4.84 15.18
C PRO A 232 -3.14 5.59 16.32
N LEU A 233 -4.17 5.04 16.96
CA LEU A 233 -4.82 5.69 18.11
C LEU A 233 -3.89 5.80 19.33
N PHE A 234 -2.92 4.90 19.45
CA PHE A 234 -1.93 4.93 20.52
C PHE A 234 -0.67 5.71 20.15
N VAL A 235 -0.28 5.65 18.87
CA VAL A 235 0.98 6.21 18.37
C VAL A 235 0.83 7.66 17.93
N TRP A 236 -0.29 8.01 17.29
CA TRP A 236 -0.60 9.33 16.74
C TRP A 236 -1.70 10.01 17.57
N LYS A 237 -1.49 10.11 18.88
CA LYS A 237 -2.45 10.74 19.80
C LYS A 237 -2.64 12.21 19.44
N THR A 238 -3.90 12.64 19.29
CA THR A 238 -4.24 14.04 19.02
C THR A 238 -3.79 15.02 20.10
N VAL A 239 -3.54 14.52 21.33
CA VAL A 239 -2.97 15.31 22.44
C VAL A 239 -1.53 15.73 22.16
N ASP A 240 -0.77 14.91 21.42
CA ASP A 240 0.63 15.18 21.07
C ASP A 240 0.76 15.99 19.77
N ALA A 241 -0.38 16.40 19.19
CA ALA A 241 -0.39 17.29 18.04
C ALA A 241 0.19 18.66 18.42
N PRO A 242 0.99 19.29 17.54
CA PRO A 242 1.34 18.86 16.18
C PRO A 242 2.66 18.06 16.08
N ARG A 243 3.40 17.89 17.19
CA ARG A 243 4.80 17.41 17.18
C ARG A 243 4.92 15.88 17.13
N TYR A 244 3.88 15.11 17.46
CA TYR A 244 3.78 13.64 17.32
C TYR A 244 5.10 12.86 17.53
N LEU A 245 5.87 13.19 18.58
CA LEU A 245 7.21 12.64 18.80
C LEU A 245 7.21 11.10 18.87
N ILE A 246 6.21 10.54 19.54
CA ILE A 246 6.02 9.10 19.68
C ILE A 246 5.78 8.48 18.30
N GLY A 247 4.98 9.13 17.44
CA GLY A 247 4.71 8.70 16.08
C GLY A 247 5.94 8.64 15.20
N TYR A 248 6.73 9.70 15.18
CA TYR A 248 7.95 9.73 14.36
C TYR A 248 9.01 8.73 14.83
N ASN A 249 9.22 8.59 16.14
CA ASN A 249 10.15 7.60 16.68
C ASN A 249 9.69 6.17 16.41
N TRP A 250 8.39 5.92 16.48
CA TRP A 250 7.80 4.62 16.14
C TRP A 250 8.03 4.26 14.68
N THR A 251 7.80 5.20 13.75
CA THR A 251 8.08 4.99 12.32
C THR A 251 9.56 4.69 12.08
N ILE A 252 10.48 5.44 12.70
CA ILE A 252 11.92 5.18 12.58
C ILE A 252 12.27 3.76 13.04
N ALA A 253 11.75 3.33 14.18
CA ALA A 253 11.99 1.98 14.69
C ALA A 253 11.48 0.91 13.71
N LEU A 254 10.28 1.10 13.14
CA LEU A 254 9.71 0.18 12.16
C LEU A 254 10.50 0.14 10.85
N ASP A 255 10.99 1.28 10.35
CA ASP A 255 11.82 1.32 9.15
C ASP A 255 13.16 0.59 9.36
N VAL A 256 13.77 0.74 10.54
CA VAL A 256 14.99 0.00 10.91
C VAL A 256 14.70 -1.51 10.98
N CYS A 257 13.58 -1.91 11.58
CA CYS A 257 13.14 -3.31 11.60
C CYS A 257 12.86 -3.84 10.18
N MET A 258 12.26 -3.02 9.32
CA MET A 258 12.00 -3.36 7.92
C MET A 258 13.31 -3.59 7.16
N LEU A 259 14.31 -2.72 7.34
CA LEU A 259 15.65 -2.90 6.77
C LEU A 259 16.29 -4.20 7.25
N GLY A 260 16.18 -4.50 8.55
CA GLY A 260 16.65 -5.78 9.11
C GLY A 260 15.96 -6.98 8.46
N MET A 261 14.63 -6.95 8.35
CA MET A 261 13.86 -8.02 7.72
C MET A 261 14.14 -8.15 6.22
N LEU A 262 14.48 -7.07 5.53
CA LEU A 262 14.89 -7.12 4.13
C LEU A 262 16.15 -7.97 3.93
N PHE A 263 17.12 -7.91 4.85
CA PHE A 263 18.30 -8.79 4.82
C PHE A 263 17.93 -10.25 5.09
N VAL A 264 17.02 -10.50 6.04
CA VAL A 264 16.52 -11.86 6.34
C VAL A 264 15.81 -12.44 5.13
N LEU A 265 14.88 -11.70 4.53
CA LEU A 265 14.17 -12.10 3.31
C LEU A 265 15.15 -12.44 2.18
N ARG A 266 16.15 -11.58 1.96
CA ARG A 266 17.18 -11.80 0.94
C ARG A 266 18.01 -13.07 1.22
N HIS A 267 18.36 -13.32 2.48
CA HIS A 267 19.11 -14.51 2.87
C HIS A 267 18.34 -15.80 2.56
N PHE A 268 17.07 -15.88 2.98
CA PHE A 268 16.23 -17.05 2.72
C PHE A 268 15.94 -17.24 1.23
N TRP A 269 15.65 -16.16 0.51
CA TRP A 269 15.42 -16.20 -0.94
C TRP A 269 16.65 -16.68 -1.72
N ASN A 270 17.84 -16.23 -1.34
CA ASN A 270 19.08 -16.69 -1.97
C ASN A 270 19.37 -18.17 -1.66
N ARG A 271 19.04 -18.64 -0.44
CA ARG A 271 19.18 -20.06 -0.09
C ARG A 271 18.25 -20.94 -0.92
N GLU A 272 17.01 -20.53 -1.09
CA GLU A 272 16.03 -21.24 -1.89
C GLU A 272 16.44 -21.30 -3.37
N LYS A 273 16.90 -20.17 -3.94
CA LYS A 273 17.49 -20.16 -5.29
C LYS A 273 18.73 -21.05 -5.42
N GLY A 274 19.56 -21.13 -4.39
CA GLY A 274 20.71 -22.03 -4.34
C GLY A 274 20.32 -23.50 -4.32
N GLN A 275 19.31 -23.87 -3.53
CA GLN A 275 18.78 -25.23 -3.45
C GLN A 275 18.09 -25.65 -4.76
N ALA A 276 17.31 -24.76 -5.37
CA ALA A 276 16.67 -25.01 -6.66
C ALA A 276 17.69 -25.29 -7.79
N ARG A 277 18.83 -24.59 -7.79
CA ARG A 277 19.93 -24.85 -8.73
C ARG A 277 20.59 -26.20 -8.51
N LEU A 278 20.76 -26.62 -7.26
CA LEU A 278 21.36 -27.92 -6.92
C LEU A 278 20.45 -29.11 -7.26
N SER A 279 19.13 -28.94 -7.23
CA SER A 279 18.17 -29.98 -7.65
C SER A 279 18.04 -30.16 -9.16
N GLN A 280 18.64 -29.27 -9.96
CA GLN A 280 18.62 -29.33 -11.43
C GLN A 280 19.91 -29.93 -12.03
N ILE A 281 20.91 -30.22 -11.21
CA ILE A 281 22.17 -30.89 -11.58
C ILE A 281 22.06 -32.36 -11.16
#